data_AF-A0A4P8R2I5-F1
#
_entry.id   AF-A0A4P8R2I5-F1
#
_cell.length_a   1.000
_cell.length_b   1.000
_cell.length_c   1.000
_cell.angle_alpha   90.00
_cell.angle_beta   90.00
_cell.angle_gamma   90.00
#
_symmetry.space_group_name_H-M   'P 1'
#
loop_
_entity.id
_entity.type
_entity.pdbx_description
1 polymer ?
#
loop_
_entity_poly.entity_id
_entity_poly.type
_entity_poly.pdbx_seq_one_letter_code
_entity_poly.pdbx_strand_id
1 'polypeptide(L)'
;MARKKGEISQSGVKQKIIIYILKKNGPLEESKIRESLKREDKKINQGNINRHLHELEDLKCIKLTQTKKGRREYNLWDITSIQNLESIRSQLHEIQLNKYEKSLAILLHKFGIDQKSSRYVYFFILLLSSPSFFNACMNTDVKTLHSRAREIFNHGKGFKEEKRIEELLNDCNAKHIKGKLNVELPKERFREMMEELAQKNDEILEEYAWRVCGCYSEQARERKKSKLTGDNSVIQAIKRNRSQNPSLFPLEPIPWIESFYMKFRENIPELSKIEIKTILKTPDEYQNMCLEMEEILSLMRDQNKTFNRSYLDLLFEHFYYQDILDGTASTDEITFAQNSKKIIEEYEKSGDDVDIIDKLDKLILNEMRNISWVISKHKMPSILQNISDNPEVVLHNLLNLYGYQSILEKLEKSPS
;
A
#
# COMPACT_ATOMS: atom_id res chain seq x y z
N MET A 1 34.80 18.90 50.91
CA MET A 1 33.31 18.84 50.81
C MET A 1 32.94 18.34 49.43
N ALA A 2 32.44 17.11 49.35
CA ALA A 2 32.07 16.47 48.09
C ALA A 2 30.74 17.02 47.57
N ARG A 3 30.71 17.44 46.30
CA ARG A 3 29.48 17.84 45.60
C ARG A 3 28.57 16.62 45.46
N LYS A 4 27.39 16.65 46.09
CA LYS A 4 26.28 15.73 45.81
C LYS A 4 25.91 15.87 44.33
N LYS A 5 26.22 14.84 43.53
CA LYS A 5 25.62 14.61 42.22
C LYS A 5 24.11 14.54 42.42
N GLY A 6 23.38 15.53 41.92
CA GLY A 6 21.94 15.41 41.78
C GLY A 6 21.66 14.30 40.77
N GLU A 7 21.01 13.23 41.24
CA GLU A 7 20.34 12.24 40.42
C GLU A 7 19.22 12.93 39.63
N ILE A 8 19.58 13.54 38.51
CA ILE A 8 18.66 13.62 37.37
C ILE A 8 18.88 12.29 36.68
N SER A 9 17.88 11.40 36.68
CA SER A 9 18.00 10.14 35.94
C SER A 9 18.41 10.48 34.51
N GLN A 10 19.56 9.97 34.07
CA GLN A 10 20.11 10.29 32.74
C GLN A 10 19.16 9.90 31.60
N SER A 11 18.18 9.02 31.88
CA SER A 11 17.10 8.65 30.98
C SER A 11 16.11 9.80 30.71
N GLY A 12 15.79 10.63 31.72
CA GLY A 12 14.73 11.64 31.60
C GLY A 12 15.04 12.75 30.59
N VAL A 13 16.29 13.21 30.52
CA VAL A 13 16.68 14.26 29.54
C VAL A 13 16.68 13.71 28.12
N LYS A 14 17.18 12.49 27.91
CA LYS A 14 17.18 11.81 26.60
C LYS A 14 15.77 11.61 26.07
N GLN A 15 14.85 11.14 26.92
CA GLN A 15 13.44 10.98 26.54
C GLN A 15 12.83 12.32 26.09
N LYS A 16 13.03 13.39 26.86
CA LYS A 16 12.50 14.71 26.49
C LYS A 16 13.06 15.24 25.18
N ILE A 17 14.36 15.01 24.90
CA ILE A 17 14.98 15.34 23.61
C ILE A 17 14.27 14.59 22.48
N ILE A 18 14.13 13.27 22.59
CA ILE A 18 13.48 12.44 21.57
C ILE A 18 12.03 12.86 21.34
N ILE A 19 11.25 13.04 22.41
CA ILE A 19 9.86 13.51 22.33
C ILE A 19 9.79 14.86 21.60
N TYR A 20 10.70 15.79 21.89
CA TYR A 20 10.73 17.08 21.21
C TYR A 20 11.03 16.94 19.71
N ILE A 21 12.00 16.10 19.34
CA ILE A 21 12.35 15.84 17.92
C ILE A 21 11.18 15.15 17.19
N LEU A 22 10.49 14.21 17.84
CA LEU A 22 9.32 13.52 17.29
C LEU A 22 8.13 14.45 17.07
N LYS A 23 7.95 15.47 17.92
CA LYS A 23 6.86 16.46 17.82
C LYS A 23 7.06 17.54 16.75
N LYS A 24 8.26 17.66 16.18
CA LYS A 24 8.60 18.72 15.21
C LYS A 24 8.87 18.12 13.86
N ASN A 25 8.30 18.71 12.81
CA ASN A 25 8.59 18.28 11.45
C ASN A 25 9.99 18.76 11.02
N GLY A 26 10.75 17.85 10.43
CA GLY A 26 12.10 18.11 9.93
C GLY A 26 13.19 18.21 11.00
N PRO A 27 14.41 18.54 10.56
CA PRO A 27 15.62 18.50 11.39
C PRO A 27 15.76 19.77 12.26
N LEU A 28 16.35 19.60 13.46
CA LEU A 28 16.38 20.64 14.49
C LEU A 28 17.80 21.03 14.92
N GLU A 29 18.02 22.33 15.12
CA GLU A 29 19.24 22.85 15.75
C GLU A 29 19.24 22.56 17.27
N GLU A 30 20.42 22.31 17.85
CA GLU A 30 20.56 22.12 19.31
C GLU A 30 19.98 23.30 20.10
N SER A 31 20.21 24.53 19.62
CA SER A 31 19.72 25.75 20.24
C SER A 31 18.21 25.69 20.51
N LYS A 32 17.43 25.23 19.54
CA LYS A 32 15.97 25.09 19.62
C LYS A 32 15.55 23.99 20.60
N ILE A 33 16.25 22.85 20.57
CA ILE A 33 16.02 21.73 21.50
C ILE A 33 16.25 22.22 22.95
N ARG A 34 17.38 22.88 23.18
CA ARG A 34 17.75 23.44 24.48
C ARG A 34 16.76 24.50 24.96
N GLU A 35 16.36 25.43 24.09
CA GLU A 35 15.38 26.47 24.43
C GLU A 35 14.04 25.88 24.85
N SER A 36 13.57 24.84 24.16
CA SER A 36 12.33 24.15 24.55
C SER A 36 12.46 23.51 25.92
N LEU A 37 13.55 22.78 26.16
CA LEU A 37 13.76 22.04 27.40
C LEU A 37 14.00 22.96 28.60
N LYS A 38 14.65 24.11 28.41
CA LYS A 38 14.86 25.12 29.46
C LYS A 38 13.57 25.72 30.00
N ARG A 39 12.51 25.77 29.20
CA ARG A 39 11.19 26.25 29.66
C ARG A 39 10.59 25.31 30.71
N GLU A 40 10.94 24.03 30.65
CA GLU A 40 10.46 23.00 31.57
C GLU A 40 11.42 22.75 32.75
N ASP A 41 12.74 22.91 32.53
CA ASP A 41 13.76 22.75 33.58
C ASP A 41 14.89 23.78 33.43
N LYS A 42 14.95 24.71 34.39
CA LYS A 42 15.94 25.79 34.44
C LYS A 42 17.39 25.32 34.60
N LYS A 43 17.62 24.06 35.02
CA LYS A 43 18.97 23.51 35.24
C LYS A 43 19.64 23.01 33.95
N ILE A 44 18.92 23.00 32.82
CA ILE A 44 19.44 22.53 31.54
C ILE A 44 20.43 23.53 30.93
N ASN A 45 21.65 23.07 30.64
CA ASN A 45 22.71 23.86 30.02
C ASN A 45 23.19 23.25 28.69
N GLN A 46 23.91 24.04 27.89
CA GLN A 46 24.35 23.65 26.55
C GLN A 46 25.22 22.40 26.53
N GLY A 47 26.22 22.34 27.43
CA GLY A 47 27.16 21.22 27.48
C GLY A 47 26.46 19.91 27.78
N ASN A 48 25.41 19.94 28.61
CA ASN A 48 24.61 18.75 28.91
C ASN A 48 23.76 18.28 27.73
N ILE A 49 23.09 19.21 27.02
CA ILE A 49 22.28 18.86 25.85
C ILE A 49 23.14 18.31 24.72
N ASN A 50 24.25 18.96 24.39
CA ASN A 50 25.18 18.46 23.37
C ASN A 50 25.67 17.05 23.68
N ARG A 51 26.04 16.78 24.94
CA ARG A 51 26.46 15.44 25.36
C ARG A 51 25.37 14.39 25.12
N HIS A 52 24.15 14.66 25.54
CA HIS A 52 23.04 13.73 25.34
C HIS A 52 22.66 13.54 23.87
N LEU A 53 22.79 14.57 23.03
CA LEU A 53 22.56 14.44 21.59
C LEU A 53 23.57 13.49 20.94
N HIS A 54 24.86 13.64 21.24
CA HIS A 54 25.88 12.71 20.75
C HIS A 54 25.68 11.29 21.31
N GLU A 55 25.35 11.14 22.60
CA GLU A 55 25.02 9.81 23.15
C GLU A 55 23.81 9.16 22.46
N LEU A 56 22.80 9.95 22.08
CA LEU A 56 21.63 9.44 21.34
C LEU A 56 21.97 9.08 19.89
N GLU A 57 22.90 9.80 19.28
CA GLU A 57 23.43 9.50 17.95
C GLU A 57 24.26 8.21 17.97
N ASP A 58 25.12 8.02 18.97
CA ASP A 58 25.90 6.79 19.16
C ASP A 58 24.99 5.57 19.34
N LEU A 59 23.87 5.75 20.05
CA LEU A 59 22.81 4.75 20.19
C LEU A 59 21.92 4.61 18.94
N LYS A 60 22.20 5.36 17.86
CA LYS A 60 21.43 5.39 16.61
C LYS A 60 19.97 5.83 16.77
N CYS A 61 19.61 6.45 17.90
CA CYS A 61 18.26 6.97 18.13
C CYS A 61 17.97 8.22 17.29
N ILE A 62 19.00 9.01 16.97
CA ILE A 62 18.91 10.20 16.12
C ILE A 62 20.07 10.22 15.12
N LYS A 63 19.96 11.08 14.11
CA LYS A 63 20.99 11.33 13.11
C LYS A 63 21.42 12.79 13.15
N LEU A 64 22.73 13.03 13.15
CA LEU A 64 23.31 14.34 12.90
C LEU A 64 23.47 14.58 11.39
N THR A 65 23.09 15.76 10.95
CA THR A 65 23.41 16.29 9.61
C THR A 65 24.00 17.68 9.76
N GLN A 66 25.04 17.99 9.02
CA GLN A 66 25.65 19.31 9.02
C GLN A 66 25.18 20.14 7.83
N THR A 67 24.84 21.40 8.07
CA THR A 67 24.51 22.36 7.01
C THR A 67 25.31 23.64 7.16
N LYS A 68 25.59 24.31 6.03
CA LYS A 68 26.29 25.60 5.98
C LYS A 68 25.29 26.71 5.68
N LYS A 69 25.22 27.73 6.55
CA LYS A 69 24.55 29.00 6.23
C LYS A 69 25.59 30.12 6.32
N GLY A 70 26.04 30.58 5.15
CA GLY A 70 27.16 31.52 5.05
C GLY A 70 28.46 30.88 5.55
N ARG A 71 29.13 31.53 6.50
CA ARG A 71 30.40 31.04 7.10
C ARG A 71 30.21 30.13 8.31
N ARG A 72 28.97 29.89 8.76
CA ARG A 72 28.67 29.09 9.96
C ARG A 72 28.16 27.71 9.58
N GLU A 73 28.71 26.70 10.25
CA GLU A 73 28.23 25.32 10.23
C GLU A 73 27.21 25.11 11.36
N TYR A 74 26.12 24.44 11.03
CA TYR A 74 25.03 24.14 11.95
C TYR A 74 24.82 22.64 12.02
N ASN A 75 24.80 22.13 13.25
CA ASN A 75 24.44 20.75 13.56
C ASN A 75 22.91 20.64 13.62
N LEU A 76 22.36 19.76 12.80
CA LEU A 76 20.94 19.47 12.74
C LEU A 76 20.67 18.02 13.15
N TRP A 77 19.76 17.84 14.08
CA TRP A 77 19.41 16.56 14.69
C TRP A 77 18.02 16.12 14.26
N ASP A 78 17.87 14.87 13.82
CA ASP A 78 16.59 14.35 13.34
C ASP A 78 16.42 12.84 13.53
N ILE A 79 15.17 12.39 13.41
CA ILE A 79 14.75 10.99 13.37
C ILE A 79 14.18 10.77 11.98
N THR A 80 14.86 9.97 11.16
CA THR A 80 14.56 9.91 9.71
C THR A 80 14.35 8.49 9.18
N SER A 81 14.63 7.48 10.00
CA SER A 81 14.65 6.08 9.54
C SER A 81 14.00 5.13 10.53
N ILE A 82 13.62 3.95 10.03
CA ILE A 82 13.12 2.83 10.84
C ILE A 82 14.15 2.41 11.89
N GLN A 83 15.44 2.39 11.53
CA GLN A 83 16.52 2.09 12.46
C GLN A 83 16.55 3.05 13.65
N ASN A 84 16.24 4.33 13.44
CA ASN A 84 16.13 5.29 14.55
C ASN A 84 14.97 4.92 15.48
N LEU A 85 13.81 4.58 14.91
CA LEU A 85 12.62 4.19 15.68
C LEU A 85 12.85 2.89 16.48
N GLU A 86 13.47 1.88 15.87
CA GLU A 86 13.84 0.62 16.52
C GLU A 86 14.80 0.87 17.70
N SER A 87 15.80 1.73 17.48
CA SER A 87 16.77 2.11 18.52
C SER A 87 16.08 2.84 19.66
N ILE A 88 15.21 3.82 19.37
CA ILE A 88 14.43 4.53 20.39
C ILE A 88 13.58 3.55 21.20
N ARG A 89 12.87 2.61 20.55
CA ARG A 89 12.05 1.64 21.28
C ARG A 89 12.90 0.75 22.19
N SER A 90 14.08 0.33 21.74
CA SER A 90 14.98 -0.52 22.55
C SER A 90 15.57 0.21 23.75
N GLN A 91 15.93 1.49 23.59
CA GLN A 91 16.63 2.27 24.62
C GLN A 91 15.67 3.04 25.53
N LEU A 92 14.49 3.40 25.03
CA LEU A 92 13.53 4.32 25.63
C LEU A 92 12.09 3.76 25.48
N HIS A 93 11.88 2.55 26.02
CA HIS A 93 10.62 1.78 25.91
C HIS A 93 9.35 2.51 26.39
N GLU A 94 9.49 3.53 27.23
CA GLU A 94 8.38 4.36 27.71
C GLU A 94 7.79 5.26 26.59
N ILE A 95 8.52 5.51 25.51
CA ILE A 95 8.06 6.36 24.40
C ILE A 95 7.17 5.56 23.45
N GLN A 96 5.88 5.85 23.48
CA GLN A 96 4.90 5.31 22.52
C GLN A 96 5.04 6.00 21.16
N LEU A 97 5.81 5.38 20.26
CA LEU A 97 6.19 5.97 18.96
C LEU A 97 5.01 6.23 18.02
N ASN A 98 3.95 5.43 18.08
CA ASN A 98 2.75 5.56 17.23
C ASN A 98 1.95 6.85 17.51
N LYS A 99 2.22 7.56 18.61
CA LYS A 99 1.58 8.84 18.95
C LYS A 99 2.19 10.05 18.24
N TYR A 100 3.24 9.85 17.44
CA TYR A 100 3.97 10.93 16.81
C TYR A 100 3.89 10.83 15.29
N GLU A 101 3.39 11.89 14.65
CA GLU A 101 3.25 11.99 13.20
C GLU A 101 4.56 11.68 12.46
N LYS A 102 5.71 12.12 12.98
CA LYS A 102 7.03 11.81 12.39
C LYS A 102 7.29 10.30 12.32
N SER A 103 6.98 9.54 13.37
CA SER A 103 7.14 8.08 13.38
C SER A 103 6.21 7.41 12.36
N LEU A 104 4.95 7.86 12.31
CA LEU A 104 3.94 7.35 11.38
C LEU A 104 4.37 7.61 9.93
N ALA A 105 4.86 8.82 9.62
CA ALA A 105 5.34 9.18 8.29
C ALA A 105 6.54 8.34 7.82
N ILE A 106 7.46 7.98 8.73
CA ILE A 106 8.58 7.08 8.41
C ILE A 106 8.06 5.70 7.99
N LEU A 107 7.03 5.17 8.66
CA LEU A 107 6.41 3.90 8.25
C LEU A 107 5.67 4.05 6.93
N LEU A 108 4.89 5.11 6.71
CA LEU A 108 4.21 5.33 5.43
C LEU A 108 5.21 5.34 4.25
N HIS A 109 6.37 5.97 4.43
CA HIS A 109 7.45 5.93 3.45
C HIS A 109 8.05 4.53 3.27
N LYS A 110 8.22 3.74 4.35
CA LYS A 110 8.66 2.32 4.26
C LYS A 110 7.76 1.49 3.35
N PHE A 111 6.46 1.78 3.35
CA PHE A 111 5.45 1.09 2.51
C PHE A 111 5.28 1.73 1.12
N GLY A 112 6.04 2.78 0.79
CA GLY A 112 5.94 3.46 -0.51
C GLY A 112 4.61 4.21 -0.72
N ILE A 113 3.93 4.60 0.37
CA ILE A 113 2.64 5.28 0.29
C ILE A 113 2.85 6.79 0.20
N ASP A 114 2.51 7.35 -0.96
CA ASP A 114 2.63 8.78 -1.25
C ASP A 114 1.57 9.61 -0.51
N GLN A 115 1.93 10.82 -0.09
CA GLN A 115 1.05 11.76 0.62
C GLN A 115 -0.21 12.16 -0.16
N LYS A 116 -0.17 12.08 -1.50
CA LYS A 116 -1.33 12.36 -2.36
C LYS A 116 -2.25 11.16 -2.53
N SER A 117 -1.84 9.97 -2.08
CA SER A 117 -2.67 8.78 -2.13
C SER A 117 -3.81 8.88 -1.11
N SER A 118 -5.03 8.53 -1.51
CA SER A 118 -6.15 8.35 -0.56
C SER A 118 -5.86 7.32 0.53
N ARG A 119 -4.93 6.39 0.27
CA ARG A 119 -4.45 5.41 1.25
C ARG A 119 -3.57 6.01 2.33
N TYR A 120 -3.00 7.21 2.12
CA TYR A 120 -2.07 7.83 3.07
C TYR A 120 -2.75 8.08 4.41
N VAL A 121 -3.86 8.83 4.41
CA VAL A 121 -4.59 9.13 5.65
C VAL A 121 -5.17 7.85 6.24
N TYR A 122 -5.72 6.96 5.42
CA TYR A 122 -6.28 5.71 5.91
C TYR A 122 -5.25 4.88 6.69
N PHE A 123 -4.10 4.60 6.07
CA PHE A 123 -3.04 3.83 6.72
C PHE A 123 -2.42 4.57 7.90
N PHE A 124 -2.31 5.91 7.82
CA PHE A 124 -1.89 6.74 8.96
C PHE A 124 -2.79 6.50 10.18
N ILE A 125 -4.11 6.43 9.99
CA ILE A 125 -5.07 6.20 11.08
C ILE A 125 -5.00 4.78 11.62
N LEU A 126 -4.81 3.77 10.78
CA LEU A 126 -4.58 2.40 11.26
C LEU A 126 -3.35 2.32 12.18
N LEU A 127 -2.23 2.93 11.75
CA LEU A 127 -0.98 2.97 12.51
C LEU A 127 -1.10 3.79 13.80
N LEU A 128 -1.85 4.90 13.77
CA LEU A 128 -2.10 5.72 14.95
C LEU A 128 -2.95 4.97 15.98
N SER A 129 -4.01 4.29 15.51
CA SER A 129 -5.02 3.65 16.35
C SER A 129 -4.50 2.40 17.06
N SER A 130 -3.64 1.61 16.42
CA SER A 130 -3.17 0.32 16.95
C SER A 130 -1.66 0.30 17.21
N PRO A 131 -1.22 0.29 18.48
CA PRO A 131 0.20 0.14 18.83
C PRO A 131 0.80 -1.20 18.36
N SER A 132 0.05 -2.30 18.41
CA SER A 132 0.53 -3.62 17.97
C SER A 132 0.76 -3.64 16.47
N PHE A 133 -0.19 -3.11 15.68
CA PHE A 133 -0.08 -2.99 14.23
C PHE A 133 1.09 -2.09 13.84
N PHE A 134 1.23 -0.93 14.49
CA PHE A 134 2.39 -0.06 14.32
C PHE A 134 3.71 -0.80 14.55
N ASN A 135 3.79 -1.55 15.65
CA ASN A 135 4.98 -2.32 16.00
C ASN A 135 5.26 -3.43 14.98
N ALA A 136 4.22 -4.12 14.48
CA ALA A 136 4.37 -5.14 13.45
C ALA A 136 4.89 -4.55 12.13
N CYS A 137 4.32 -3.40 11.71
CA CYS A 137 4.77 -2.63 10.54
C CYS A 137 6.21 -2.15 10.68
N MET A 138 6.66 -1.85 11.91
CA MET A 138 8.05 -1.48 12.17
C MET A 138 8.99 -2.67 12.06
N ASN A 139 8.69 -3.78 12.76
CA ASN A 139 9.62 -4.91 12.95
C ASN A 139 9.68 -5.88 11.76
N THR A 140 8.65 -5.89 10.92
CA THR A 140 8.53 -6.85 9.84
C THR A 140 8.77 -6.15 8.51
N ASP A 141 9.50 -6.77 7.59
CA ASP A 141 9.65 -6.22 6.26
C ASP A 141 8.32 -6.26 5.49
N VAL A 142 8.19 -5.38 4.49
CA VAL A 142 6.93 -5.20 3.75
C VAL A 142 6.55 -6.47 2.98
N LYS A 143 7.52 -7.23 2.46
CA LYS A 143 7.23 -8.46 1.69
C LYS A 143 6.66 -9.54 2.60
N THR A 144 7.22 -9.72 3.79
CA THR A 144 6.71 -10.68 4.78
C THR A 144 5.31 -10.31 5.25
N LEU A 145 5.03 -9.02 5.53
CA LEU A 145 3.67 -8.58 5.88
C LEU A 145 2.68 -8.81 4.73
N HIS A 146 3.08 -8.52 3.50
CA HIS A 146 2.27 -8.76 2.31
C HIS A 146 1.98 -10.26 2.11
N SER A 147 2.97 -11.13 2.35
CA SER A 147 2.78 -12.59 2.29
C SER A 147 1.78 -13.08 3.34
N ARG A 148 1.91 -12.61 4.59
CA ARG A 148 0.96 -12.95 5.66
C ARG A 148 -0.46 -12.46 5.34
N ALA A 149 -0.58 -11.22 4.86
CA ALA A 149 -1.87 -10.70 4.43
C ALA A 149 -2.47 -11.56 3.31
N ARG A 150 -1.64 -12.04 2.37
CA ARG A 150 -2.08 -12.89 1.26
C ARG A 150 -2.57 -14.25 1.75
N GLU A 151 -1.90 -14.85 2.72
CA GLU A 151 -2.34 -16.08 3.37
C GLU A 151 -3.70 -15.87 4.06
N ILE A 152 -3.86 -14.81 4.86
CA ILE A 152 -5.14 -14.47 5.51
C ILE A 152 -6.24 -14.30 4.46
N PHE A 153 -5.94 -13.56 3.39
CA PHE A 153 -6.89 -13.32 2.29
C PHE A 153 -7.34 -14.63 1.64
N ASN A 154 -6.40 -15.52 1.30
CA ASN A 154 -6.65 -16.79 0.63
C ASN A 154 -7.41 -17.78 1.52
N HIS A 155 -7.36 -17.67 2.84
CA HIS A 155 -8.18 -18.48 3.76
C HIS A 155 -9.54 -17.84 4.10
N GLY A 156 -9.73 -16.57 3.74
CA GLY A 156 -10.95 -15.81 3.99
C GLY A 156 -11.63 -15.40 2.68
N LYS A 157 -11.63 -14.08 2.41
CA LYS A 157 -12.37 -13.48 1.28
C LYS A 157 -11.98 -14.02 -0.09
N GLY A 158 -10.72 -14.42 -0.28
CA GLY A 158 -10.20 -14.91 -1.55
C GLY A 158 -10.23 -16.43 -1.72
N PHE A 159 -10.80 -17.18 -0.76
CA PHE A 159 -10.73 -18.64 -0.74
C PHE A 159 -11.40 -19.29 -1.95
N LYS A 160 -12.59 -18.82 -2.33
CA LYS A 160 -13.34 -19.41 -3.46
C LYS A 160 -12.58 -19.19 -4.78
N GLU A 161 -12.09 -17.98 -5.00
CA GLU A 161 -11.31 -17.60 -6.17
C GLU A 161 -9.99 -18.36 -6.22
N GLU A 162 -9.27 -18.49 -5.09
CA GLU A 162 -8.02 -19.25 -5.04
C GLU A 162 -8.27 -20.72 -5.42
N LYS A 163 -9.30 -21.34 -4.84
CA LYS A 163 -9.67 -22.72 -5.18
C LYS A 163 -9.99 -22.88 -6.66
N ARG A 164 -10.76 -21.94 -7.23
CA ARG A 164 -11.11 -21.96 -8.66
C ARG A 164 -9.88 -21.79 -9.55
N ILE A 165 -8.97 -20.88 -9.20
CA ILE A 165 -7.70 -20.68 -9.90
C ILE A 165 -6.88 -21.98 -9.88
N GLU A 166 -6.77 -22.64 -8.72
CA GLU A 166 -6.04 -23.90 -8.62
C GLU A 166 -6.64 -25.01 -9.48
N GLU A 167 -7.97 -25.16 -9.49
CA GLU A 167 -8.68 -26.13 -10.33
C GLU A 167 -8.39 -25.88 -11.82
N LEU A 168 -8.52 -24.63 -12.28
CA LEU A 168 -8.27 -24.26 -13.67
C LEU A 168 -6.80 -24.42 -14.06
N LEU A 169 -5.86 -24.08 -13.19
CA LEU A 169 -4.42 -24.29 -13.44
C LEU A 169 -4.11 -25.78 -13.63
N ASN A 170 -4.65 -26.64 -12.77
CA ASN A 170 -4.45 -28.08 -12.86
C ASN A 170 -5.03 -28.65 -14.17
N ASP A 171 -6.26 -28.25 -14.50
CA ASP A 171 -6.95 -28.67 -15.73
C ASP A 171 -6.18 -28.19 -16.97
N CYS A 172 -5.77 -26.93 -17.02
CA CYS A 172 -5.03 -26.34 -18.13
C CYS A 172 -3.66 -27.03 -18.32
N ASN A 173 -2.94 -27.27 -17.23
CA ASN A 173 -1.66 -27.97 -17.26
C ASN A 173 -1.82 -29.42 -17.75
N ALA A 174 -2.82 -30.15 -17.26
CA ALA A 174 -3.06 -31.53 -17.67
C ALA A 174 -3.49 -31.64 -19.14
N LYS A 175 -4.45 -30.82 -19.58
CA LYS A 175 -5.02 -30.88 -20.94
C LYS A 175 -4.04 -30.39 -22.00
N HIS A 176 -3.43 -29.23 -21.79
CA HIS A 176 -2.69 -28.53 -22.86
C HIS A 176 -1.19 -28.70 -22.72
N ILE A 177 -0.64 -28.54 -21.53
CA ILE A 177 0.81 -28.57 -21.34
C ILE A 177 1.32 -30.02 -21.34
N LYS A 178 0.88 -30.84 -20.38
CA LYS A 178 1.25 -32.25 -20.33
C LYS A 178 0.66 -33.03 -21.51
N GLY A 179 -0.64 -32.85 -21.76
CA GLY A 179 -1.38 -33.60 -22.78
C GLY A 179 -0.99 -33.32 -24.23
N LYS A 180 -0.55 -32.10 -24.57
CA LYS A 180 -0.17 -31.73 -25.95
C LYS A 180 1.32 -31.46 -26.12
N LEU A 181 1.97 -30.83 -25.14
CA LEU A 181 3.40 -30.46 -25.23
C LEU A 181 4.32 -31.57 -24.75
N ASN A 182 3.80 -32.56 -24.04
CA ASN A 182 4.59 -33.58 -23.33
C ASN A 182 5.68 -32.95 -22.43
N VAL A 183 5.38 -31.76 -21.90
CA VAL A 183 6.22 -31.05 -20.94
C VAL A 183 5.59 -31.22 -19.56
N GLU A 184 6.39 -31.64 -18.59
CA GLU A 184 5.96 -31.69 -17.21
C GLU A 184 6.38 -30.40 -16.51
N LEU A 185 5.39 -29.55 -16.22
CA LEU A 185 5.59 -28.29 -15.51
C LEU A 185 5.11 -28.43 -14.06
N PRO A 186 5.98 -28.17 -13.07
CA PRO A 186 5.58 -28.13 -11.67
C PRO A 186 4.45 -27.13 -11.45
N LYS A 187 3.48 -27.46 -10.60
CA LYS A 187 2.28 -26.65 -10.35
C LYS A 187 2.64 -25.25 -9.88
N GLU A 188 3.60 -25.16 -8.96
CA GLU A 188 4.11 -23.91 -8.38
C GLU A 188 4.72 -23.03 -9.46
N ARG A 189 5.55 -23.64 -10.33
CA ARG A 189 6.18 -22.91 -11.45
C ARG A 189 5.13 -22.39 -12.43
N PHE A 190 4.12 -23.20 -12.76
CA PHE A 190 3.04 -22.77 -13.64
C PHE A 190 2.23 -21.62 -13.04
N ARG A 191 1.93 -21.68 -11.74
CA ARG A 191 1.25 -20.61 -11.00
C ARG A 191 2.06 -19.31 -11.01
N GLU A 192 3.34 -19.35 -10.65
CA GLU A 192 4.23 -18.17 -10.66
C GLU A 192 4.22 -17.47 -12.03
N MET A 193 4.32 -18.23 -13.11
CA MET A 193 4.33 -17.66 -14.46
C MET A 193 2.98 -17.04 -14.83
N MET A 194 1.87 -17.69 -14.48
CA MET A 194 0.54 -17.12 -14.71
C MET A 194 0.31 -15.86 -13.89
N GLU A 195 0.85 -15.77 -12.67
CA GLU A 195 0.83 -14.56 -11.85
C GLU A 195 1.68 -13.44 -12.47
N GLU A 196 2.88 -13.75 -12.99
CA GLU A 196 3.72 -12.78 -13.72
C GLU A 196 3.02 -12.28 -14.99
N LEU A 197 2.37 -13.17 -15.75
CA LEU A 197 1.61 -12.80 -16.95
C LEU A 197 0.38 -11.97 -16.61
N ALA A 198 -0.30 -12.28 -15.50
CA ALA A 198 -1.43 -11.49 -15.01
C ALA A 198 -1.01 -10.05 -14.69
N GLN A 199 0.21 -9.85 -14.17
CA GLN A 199 0.80 -8.54 -13.92
C GLN A 199 1.23 -7.83 -15.21
N LYS A 200 1.73 -8.57 -16.20
CA LYS A 200 2.17 -8.05 -17.53
C LYS A 200 1.04 -7.97 -18.56
N ASN A 201 -0.23 -8.11 -18.16
CA ASN A 201 -1.36 -8.17 -19.10
C ASN A 201 -1.44 -6.94 -20.03
N ASP A 202 -1.01 -5.76 -19.59
CA ASP A 202 -0.97 -4.57 -20.45
C ASP A 202 0.08 -4.66 -21.56
N GLU A 203 1.20 -5.35 -21.31
CA GLU A 203 2.24 -5.61 -22.31
C GLU A 203 1.76 -6.67 -23.32
N ILE A 204 1.09 -7.73 -22.83
CA ILE A 204 0.47 -8.78 -23.68
C ILE A 204 -0.58 -8.15 -24.59
N LEU A 205 -1.40 -7.25 -24.05
CA LEU A 205 -2.39 -6.49 -24.81
C LEU A 205 -1.77 -5.55 -25.84
N GLU A 206 -0.68 -4.88 -25.47
CA GLU A 206 0.02 -4.01 -26.39
C GLU A 206 0.59 -4.84 -27.55
N GLU A 207 1.20 -5.99 -27.26
CA GLU A 207 1.69 -6.93 -28.27
C GLU A 207 0.57 -7.44 -29.18
N TYR A 208 -0.56 -7.84 -28.60
CA TYR A 208 -1.77 -8.22 -29.35
C TYR A 208 -2.24 -7.10 -30.29
N ALA A 209 -2.39 -5.89 -29.76
CA ALA A 209 -2.83 -4.74 -30.54
C ALA A 209 -1.87 -4.46 -31.71
N TRP A 210 -0.56 -4.63 -31.50
CA TRP A 210 0.43 -4.49 -32.57
C TRP A 210 0.30 -5.54 -33.67
N ARG A 211 0.03 -6.81 -33.30
CA ARG A 211 -0.16 -7.91 -34.26
C ARG A 211 -1.40 -7.71 -35.11
N VAL A 212 -2.53 -7.36 -34.48
CA VAL A 212 -3.79 -7.06 -35.19
C VAL A 212 -3.63 -5.84 -36.12
N CYS A 213 -2.84 -4.84 -35.72
CA CYS A 213 -2.55 -3.66 -36.55
C CYS A 213 -1.44 -3.89 -37.61
N GLY A 214 -1.01 -5.14 -37.84
CA GLY A 214 -0.05 -5.50 -38.89
C GLY A 214 1.41 -5.04 -38.67
N CYS A 215 1.79 -4.71 -37.44
CA CYS A 215 3.14 -4.24 -37.12
C CYS A 215 3.98 -5.38 -36.52
N TYR A 216 4.56 -6.22 -37.38
CA TYR A 216 5.22 -7.47 -36.97
C TYR A 216 6.70 -7.35 -36.57
N SER A 217 7.37 -6.20 -36.78
CA SER A 217 8.81 -6.06 -36.50
C SER A 217 9.15 -5.03 -35.42
N GLU A 218 10.20 -5.30 -34.66
CA GLU A 218 10.73 -4.42 -33.60
C GLU A 218 11.18 -3.06 -34.17
N GLN A 219 11.75 -3.03 -35.37
CA GLN A 219 12.04 -1.79 -36.11
C GLN A 219 10.79 -0.98 -36.48
N ALA A 220 9.67 -1.64 -36.83
CA ALA A 220 8.41 -0.95 -37.08
C ALA A 220 7.79 -0.40 -35.78
N ARG A 221 7.96 -1.13 -34.67
CA ARG A 221 7.55 -0.73 -33.32
C ARG A 221 8.31 0.52 -32.84
N GLU A 222 9.63 0.56 -33.02
CA GLU A 222 10.45 1.72 -32.66
C GLU A 222 10.17 2.94 -33.54
N ARG A 223 10.04 2.76 -34.86
CA ARG A 223 9.67 3.85 -35.80
C ARG A 223 8.30 4.47 -35.52
N LYS A 224 7.36 3.70 -34.96
CA LYS A 224 6.06 4.22 -34.51
C LYS A 224 6.13 4.88 -33.13
N LYS A 225 6.94 4.37 -32.19
CA LYS A 225 7.20 5.02 -30.89
C LYS A 225 7.89 6.39 -31.03
N SER A 226 8.72 6.58 -32.07
CA SER A 226 9.49 7.81 -32.30
C SER A 226 8.72 8.94 -33.00
N LYS A 227 7.49 8.71 -33.49
CA LYS A 227 6.66 9.76 -34.10
C LYS A 227 5.86 10.49 -33.02
N LEU A 228 6.18 11.77 -32.80
CA LEU A 228 5.54 12.65 -31.80
C LEU A 228 4.02 12.88 -32.02
N THR A 229 3.46 12.47 -33.15
CA THR A 229 2.04 12.64 -33.48
C THR A 229 1.28 11.32 -33.46
N GLY A 230 0.58 11.06 -32.34
CA GLY A 230 -0.85 10.73 -32.34
C GLY A 230 -1.34 9.35 -32.80
N ASP A 231 -0.57 8.51 -33.48
CA ASP A 231 -1.08 7.23 -34.03
C ASP A 231 -1.01 6.04 -33.05
N ASN A 232 -1.27 6.32 -31.77
CA ASN A 232 -1.57 5.29 -30.77
C ASN A 232 -3.05 5.32 -30.36
N SER A 233 -3.89 6.06 -31.08
CA SER A 233 -5.33 6.18 -30.84
C SER A 233 -6.04 4.83 -30.83
N VAL A 234 -5.61 3.88 -31.68
CA VAL A 234 -6.16 2.51 -31.71
C VAL A 234 -5.75 1.71 -30.48
N ILE A 235 -4.48 1.73 -30.07
CA ILE A 235 -4.03 1.04 -28.85
C ILE A 235 -4.69 1.66 -27.61
N GLN A 236 -4.79 2.99 -27.56
CA GLN A 236 -5.48 3.70 -26.49
C GLN A 236 -6.99 3.44 -26.50
N ALA A 237 -7.63 3.32 -27.67
CA ALA A 237 -9.03 2.97 -27.81
C ALA A 237 -9.29 1.52 -27.39
N ILE A 238 -8.41 0.57 -27.75
CA ILE A 238 -8.48 -0.82 -27.29
C ILE A 238 -8.32 -0.89 -25.76
N LYS A 239 -7.33 -0.17 -25.20
CA LYS A 239 -7.13 -0.07 -23.74
C LYS A 239 -8.36 0.52 -23.03
N ARG A 240 -8.92 1.63 -23.56
CA ARG A 240 -10.14 2.27 -23.01
C ARG A 240 -11.37 1.37 -23.13
N ASN A 241 -11.61 0.77 -24.29
CA ASN A 241 -12.77 -0.09 -24.52
C ASN A 241 -12.72 -1.36 -23.66
N ARG A 242 -11.54 -1.98 -23.46
CA ARG A 242 -11.40 -3.12 -22.52
C ARG A 242 -11.60 -2.68 -21.06
N SER A 243 -11.13 -1.49 -20.68
CA SER A 243 -11.35 -0.99 -19.32
C SER A 243 -12.83 -0.78 -19.01
N GLN A 244 -13.63 -0.48 -20.04
CA GLN A 244 -15.08 -0.28 -19.93
C GLN A 244 -15.86 -1.59 -20.07
N ASN A 245 -15.37 -2.54 -20.87
CA ASN A 245 -16.06 -3.81 -21.12
C ASN A 245 -15.06 -4.99 -21.25
N PRO A 246 -14.61 -5.56 -20.13
CA PRO A 246 -13.60 -6.63 -20.12
C PRO A 246 -14.03 -7.89 -20.89
N SER A 247 -15.33 -8.18 -20.92
CA SER A 247 -15.95 -9.35 -21.54
C SER A 247 -16.33 -9.18 -23.02
N LEU A 248 -16.30 -7.96 -23.57
CA LEU A 248 -16.75 -7.65 -24.94
C LEU A 248 -15.61 -7.59 -25.97
N PHE A 249 -14.39 -7.96 -25.61
CA PHE A 249 -13.33 -8.20 -26.58
C PHE A 249 -13.31 -9.70 -26.92
N PRO A 250 -13.99 -10.16 -27.99
CA PRO A 250 -13.58 -11.40 -28.63
C PRO A 250 -12.17 -11.12 -29.17
N LEU A 251 -11.17 -11.55 -28.41
CA LEU A 251 -9.81 -11.64 -28.92
C LEU A 251 -9.91 -12.48 -30.19
N GLU A 252 -9.45 -11.97 -31.33
CA GLU A 252 -9.22 -12.87 -32.45
C GLU A 252 -8.29 -13.96 -31.90
N PRO A 253 -8.71 -15.24 -31.90
CA PRO A 253 -8.01 -16.25 -31.10
C PRO A 253 -6.54 -16.33 -31.50
N ILE A 254 -6.25 -16.30 -32.80
CA ILE A 254 -4.90 -16.54 -33.32
C ILE A 254 -3.90 -15.44 -32.91
N PRO A 255 -4.12 -14.12 -33.15
CA PRO A 255 -3.15 -13.09 -32.76
C PRO A 255 -2.93 -12.98 -31.24
N TRP A 256 -3.96 -13.23 -30.42
CA TRP A 256 -3.81 -13.21 -28.96
C TRP A 256 -3.03 -14.41 -28.47
N ILE A 257 -3.30 -15.60 -29.01
CA ILE A 257 -2.56 -16.84 -28.72
C ILE A 257 -1.09 -16.67 -29.02
N GLU A 258 -0.75 -16.13 -30.19
CA GLU A 258 0.65 -15.93 -30.54
C GLU A 258 1.34 -14.93 -29.59
N SER A 259 0.66 -13.84 -29.20
CA SER A 259 1.21 -12.86 -28.26
C SER A 259 1.40 -13.47 -26.87
N PHE A 260 0.36 -14.12 -26.36
CA PHE A 260 0.40 -14.81 -25.07
C PHE A 260 1.47 -15.90 -25.06
N TYR A 261 1.52 -16.75 -26.08
CA TYR A 261 2.49 -17.84 -26.17
C TYR A 261 3.92 -17.33 -26.29
N MET A 262 4.15 -16.23 -27.01
CA MET A 262 5.50 -15.64 -27.07
C MET A 262 5.93 -15.14 -25.70
N LYS A 263 5.04 -14.49 -24.94
CA LYS A 263 5.28 -14.11 -23.53
C LYS A 263 5.40 -15.30 -22.60
N PHE A 264 4.66 -16.37 -22.83
CA PHE A 264 4.76 -17.60 -22.05
C PHE A 264 6.08 -18.33 -22.34
N ARG A 265 6.51 -18.37 -23.61
CA ARG A 265 7.79 -18.94 -24.09
C ARG A 265 9.00 -18.18 -23.54
N GLU A 266 8.92 -16.87 -23.36
CA GLU A 266 9.97 -16.09 -22.68
C GLU A 266 10.28 -16.64 -21.27
N ASN A 267 9.29 -17.24 -20.61
CA ASN A 267 9.42 -17.77 -19.24
C ASN A 267 9.69 -19.28 -19.15
N ILE A 268 9.55 -20.01 -20.27
CA ILE A 268 9.77 -21.47 -20.37
C ILE A 268 10.59 -21.79 -21.62
N PRO A 269 11.93 -21.84 -21.52
CA PRO A 269 12.79 -22.14 -22.65
C PRO A 269 12.47 -23.48 -23.35
N GLU A 270 11.92 -24.46 -22.63
CA GLU A 270 11.53 -25.77 -23.17
C GLU A 270 10.44 -25.64 -24.24
N LEU A 271 9.53 -24.68 -24.08
CA LEU A 271 8.48 -24.38 -25.07
C LEU A 271 9.06 -23.76 -26.34
N SER A 272 10.27 -23.21 -26.29
CA SER A 272 10.90 -22.63 -27.46
C SER A 272 11.20 -23.62 -28.59
N LYS A 273 11.12 -24.92 -28.30
CA LYS A 273 11.35 -26.02 -29.25
C LYS A 273 10.09 -26.44 -29.99
N ILE A 274 8.93 -25.89 -29.63
CA ILE A 274 7.64 -26.32 -30.15
C ILE A 274 7.01 -25.12 -30.87
N GLU A 275 6.54 -25.31 -32.10
CA GLU A 275 5.79 -24.25 -32.77
C GLU A 275 4.34 -24.26 -32.29
N ILE A 276 3.76 -23.09 -32.04
CA ILE A 276 2.35 -22.97 -31.64
C ILE A 276 1.38 -23.69 -32.59
N LYS A 277 1.73 -23.70 -33.89
CA LYS A 277 1.00 -24.37 -34.97
C LYS A 277 1.09 -25.90 -34.91
N THR A 278 2.12 -26.43 -34.25
CA THR A 278 2.29 -27.88 -34.03
C THR A 278 1.57 -28.40 -32.79
N ILE A 279 1.13 -27.52 -31.88
CA ILE A 279 0.53 -27.88 -30.59
C ILE A 279 -1.00 -28.05 -30.71
N LEU A 280 -1.62 -27.21 -31.53
CA LEU A 280 -3.07 -27.06 -31.62
C LEU A 280 -3.48 -27.41 -33.06
N LYS A 281 -4.20 -28.51 -33.23
CA LYS A 281 -4.46 -29.10 -34.56
C LYS A 281 -5.70 -28.53 -35.22
N THR A 282 -6.61 -27.93 -34.44
CA THR A 282 -7.86 -27.35 -34.93
C THR A 282 -8.11 -25.96 -34.34
N PRO A 283 -8.77 -25.04 -35.07
CA PRO A 283 -9.25 -23.75 -34.57
C PRO A 283 -9.94 -23.80 -33.21
N ASP A 284 -10.71 -24.86 -32.94
CA ASP A 284 -11.42 -25.03 -31.68
C ASP A 284 -10.48 -25.36 -30.50
N GLU A 285 -9.43 -26.15 -30.74
CA GLU A 285 -8.41 -26.42 -29.72
C GLU A 285 -7.66 -25.14 -29.34
N TYR A 286 -7.36 -24.29 -30.34
CA TYR A 286 -6.79 -22.95 -30.11
C TYR A 286 -7.70 -22.13 -29.20
N GLN A 287 -8.96 -22.01 -29.56
CA GLN A 287 -9.91 -21.19 -28.84
C GLN A 287 -10.14 -21.67 -27.40
N ASN A 288 -10.24 -22.98 -27.17
CA ASN A 288 -10.47 -23.53 -25.83
C ASN A 288 -9.31 -23.29 -24.87
N MET A 289 -8.06 -23.50 -25.31
CA MET A 289 -6.88 -23.20 -24.50
C MET A 289 -6.82 -21.71 -24.13
N CYS A 290 -7.25 -20.82 -25.05
CA CYS A 290 -7.29 -19.39 -24.76
C CYS A 290 -8.26 -19.03 -23.68
N LEU A 291 -9.49 -19.53 -23.81
CA LEU A 291 -10.57 -19.17 -22.91
C LEU A 291 -10.22 -19.62 -21.50
N GLU A 292 -9.66 -20.82 -21.34
CA GLU A 292 -9.17 -21.31 -20.05
C GLU A 292 -8.03 -20.44 -19.48
N MET A 293 -7.04 -20.07 -20.31
CA MET A 293 -5.92 -19.22 -19.86
C MET A 293 -6.35 -17.78 -19.56
N GLU A 294 -7.26 -17.21 -20.35
CA GLU A 294 -7.82 -15.87 -20.12
C GLU A 294 -8.66 -15.85 -18.85
N GLU A 295 -9.47 -16.89 -18.61
CA GLU A 295 -10.24 -17.06 -17.36
C GLU A 295 -9.29 -17.07 -16.16
N ILE A 296 -8.21 -17.87 -16.19
CA ILE A 296 -7.21 -17.90 -15.11
C ILE A 296 -6.59 -16.51 -14.89
N LEU A 297 -6.14 -15.85 -15.96
CA LEU A 297 -5.55 -14.52 -15.88
C LEU A 297 -6.54 -13.48 -15.36
N SER A 298 -7.82 -13.57 -15.74
CA SER A 298 -8.86 -12.67 -15.24
C SER A 298 -9.08 -12.87 -13.75
N LEU A 299 -9.25 -14.12 -13.30
CA LEU A 299 -9.42 -14.44 -11.90
C LEU A 299 -8.21 -13.99 -11.07
N MET A 300 -6.98 -14.26 -11.51
CA MET A 300 -5.77 -13.82 -10.80
C MET A 300 -5.68 -12.29 -10.72
N ARG A 301 -6.05 -11.57 -11.80
CA ARG A 301 -6.07 -10.10 -11.80
C ARG A 301 -7.10 -9.56 -10.81
N ASP A 302 -8.30 -10.10 -10.83
CA ASP A 302 -9.39 -9.61 -9.97
C ASP A 302 -9.12 -9.96 -8.51
N GLN A 303 -8.60 -11.15 -8.24
CA GLN A 303 -8.08 -11.55 -6.93
C GLN A 303 -6.98 -10.59 -6.44
N ASN A 304 -6.00 -10.25 -7.30
CA ASN A 304 -4.95 -9.29 -6.96
C ASN A 304 -5.48 -7.87 -6.71
N LYS A 305 -6.45 -7.39 -7.50
CA LYS A 305 -7.09 -6.09 -7.25
C LYS A 305 -7.81 -6.07 -5.90
N THR A 306 -8.57 -7.12 -5.59
CA THR A 306 -9.31 -7.25 -4.32
C THR A 306 -8.36 -7.34 -3.14
N PHE A 307 -7.31 -8.16 -3.25
CA PHE A 307 -6.26 -8.25 -2.25
C PHE A 307 -5.56 -6.90 -2.04
N ASN A 308 -5.11 -6.24 -3.10
CA ASN A 308 -4.42 -4.94 -3.01
C ASN A 308 -5.29 -3.83 -2.41
N ARG A 309 -6.62 -3.95 -2.47
CA ARG A 309 -7.55 -3.03 -1.83
C ARG A 309 -7.73 -3.29 -0.34
N SER A 310 -7.55 -4.53 0.13
CA SER A 310 -7.90 -4.97 1.48
C SER A 310 -6.72 -5.39 2.35
N TYR A 311 -5.50 -5.51 1.82
CA TYR A 311 -4.38 -6.10 2.55
C TYR A 311 -4.04 -5.37 3.86
N LEU A 312 -4.19 -4.05 3.91
CA LEU A 312 -3.96 -3.27 5.14
C LEU A 312 -5.03 -3.59 6.19
N ASP A 313 -6.28 -3.71 5.77
CA ASP A 313 -7.41 -4.03 6.64
C ASP A 313 -7.24 -5.43 7.23
N LEU A 314 -6.84 -6.41 6.40
CA LEU A 314 -6.58 -7.78 6.84
C LEU A 314 -5.47 -7.84 7.89
N LEU A 315 -4.39 -7.09 7.69
CA LEU A 315 -3.31 -7.02 8.67
C LEU A 315 -3.79 -6.34 9.96
N PHE A 316 -4.44 -5.19 9.84
CA PHE A 316 -4.96 -4.46 10.98
C PHE A 316 -5.95 -5.31 11.79
N GLU A 317 -6.90 -5.97 11.13
CA GLU A 317 -7.88 -6.87 11.74
C GLU A 317 -7.20 -8.04 12.47
N HIS A 318 -6.18 -8.64 11.86
CA HIS A 318 -5.40 -9.71 12.49
C HIS A 318 -4.77 -9.26 13.82
N PHE A 319 -4.10 -8.09 13.83
CA PHE A 319 -3.48 -7.56 15.05
C PHE A 319 -4.51 -7.06 16.06
N TYR A 320 -5.61 -6.46 15.59
CA TYR A 320 -6.72 -6.04 16.44
C TYR A 320 -7.33 -7.23 17.19
N TYR A 321 -7.58 -8.37 16.53
CA TYR A 321 -8.11 -9.55 17.20
C TYR A 321 -7.13 -10.11 18.23
N GLN A 322 -5.83 -10.09 17.93
CA GLN A 322 -4.82 -10.46 18.91
C GLN A 322 -4.86 -9.53 20.12
N ASP A 323 -4.93 -8.22 19.91
CA ASP A 323 -5.02 -7.23 20.99
C ASP A 323 -6.30 -7.37 21.83
N ILE A 324 -7.42 -7.77 21.22
CA ILE A 324 -8.66 -8.09 21.95
C ILE A 324 -8.48 -9.32 22.84
N LEU A 325 -7.85 -10.37 22.32
CA LEU A 325 -7.58 -11.60 23.07
C LEU A 325 -6.61 -11.36 24.23
N ASP A 326 -5.59 -10.53 24.00
CA ASP A 326 -4.56 -10.19 24.99
C ASP A 326 -5.03 -9.10 25.98
N GLY A 327 -6.18 -8.45 25.74
CA GLY A 327 -6.72 -7.36 26.56
C GLY A 327 -5.92 -6.06 26.44
N THR A 328 -5.18 -5.87 25.34
CA THR A 328 -4.30 -4.73 25.07
C THR A 328 -4.89 -3.72 24.09
N ALA A 329 -6.04 -4.04 23.46
CA ALA A 329 -6.70 -3.17 22.50
C ALA A 329 -7.07 -1.81 23.11
N SER A 330 -6.69 -0.73 22.42
CA SER A 330 -6.99 0.62 22.91
C SER A 330 -8.46 0.99 22.66
N THR A 331 -9.01 1.95 23.42
CA THR A 331 -10.38 2.44 23.17
C THR A 331 -10.55 3.00 21.76
N ASP A 332 -9.52 3.66 21.23
CA ASP A 332 -9.55 4.23 19.87
C ASP A 332 -9.54 3.14 18.81
N GLU A 333 -8.71 2.12 19.01
CA GLU A 333 -8.65 0.94 18.15
C GLU A 333 -9.99 0.18 18.12
N ILE A 334 -10.56 -0.10 19.29
CA ILE A 334 -11.88 -0.76 19.42
C ILE A 334 -12.95 0.05 18.70
N THR A 335 -13.02 1.36 18.96
CA THR A 335 -14.03 2.23 18.35
C THR A 335 -13.88 2.27 16.83
N PHE A 336 -12.65 2.44 16.35
CA PHE A 336 -12.36 2.49 14.92
C PHE A 336 -12.71 1.16 14.24
N ALA A 337 -12.28 0.02 14.79
CA ALA A 337 -12.54 -1.31 14.25
C ALA A 337 -14.04 -1.65 14.24
N GLN A 338 -14.77 -1.34 15.32
CA GLN A 338 -16.21 -1.57 15.40
C GLN A 338 -16.99 -0.72 14.38
N ASN A 339 -16.61 0.55 14.20
CA ASN A 339 -17.22 1.40 13.20
C ASN A 339 -16.93 0.89 11.78
N SER A 340 -15.67 0.54 11.47
CA SER A 340 -15.30 -0.04 10.17
C SER A 340 -16.07 -1.33 9.88
N LYS A 341 -16.24 -2.20 10.88
CA LYS A 341 -17.05 -3.41 10.74
C LYS A 341 -18.51 -3.10 10.42
N LYS A 342 -19.15 -2.17 11.14
CA LYS A 342 -20.54 -1.77 10.87
C LYS A 342 -20.71 -1.21 9.46
N ILE A 343 -19.76 -0.40 9.00
CA ILE A 343 -19.77 0.18 7.66
C ILE A 343 -19.77 -0.91 6.59
N ILE A 344 -18.93 -1.93 6.75
CA ILE A 344 -18.87 -3.08 5.83
C ILE A 344 -20.17 -3.90 5.90
N GLU A 345 -20.67 -4.19 7.10
CA GLU A 345 -21.91 -4.95 7.27
C GLU A 345 -23.13 -4.23 6.65
N GLU A 346 -23.20 -2.90 6.77
CA GLU A 346 -24.25 -2.07 6.14
C GLU A 346 -24.13 -2.07 4.62
N TYR A 347 -22.90 -2.00 4.10
CA TYR A 347 -22.62 -2.09 2.67
C TYR A 347 -23.05 -3.45 2.10
N GLU A 348 -22.70 -4.55 2.76
CA GLU A 348 -23.08 -5.91 2.35
C GLU A 348 -24.59 -6.17 2.43
N LYS A 349 -25.29 -5.54 3.39
CA LYS A 349 -26.76 -5.64 3.54
C LYS A 349 -27.53 -4.77 2.55
N SER A 350 -26.89 -3.78 1.91
CA SER A 350 -27.55 -2.96 0.90
C SER A 350 -27.80 -3.83 -0.35
N GLY A 351 -29.03 -4.33 -0.49
CA GLY A 351 -29.44 -5.25 -1.56
C GLY A 351 -29.20 -4.71 -2.98
N ASP A 352 -29.20 -5.58 -3.99
CA ASP A 352 -28.78 -5.29 -5.38
C ASP A 352 -29.55 -4.15 -6.09
N ASP A 353 -30.67 -3.68 -5.53
CA ASP A 353 -31.54 -2.65 -6.10
C ASP A 353 -31.04 -1.20 -5.94
N VAL A 354 -29.99 -0.94 -5.14
CA VAL A 354 -29.41 0.42 -5.02
C VAL A 354 -28.30 0.60 -6.08
N ASP A 355 -28.32 1.74 -6.78
CA ASP A 355 -27.27 2.14 -7.73
C ASP A 355 -25.88 1.92 -7.12
N ILE A 356 -25.04 1.15 -7.82
CA ILE A 356 -23.68 0.77 -7.40
C ILE A 356 -22.86 2.03 -7.06
N ILE A 357 -23.05 3.12 -7.80
CA ILE A 357 -22.36 4.39 -7.56
C ILE A 357 -22.80 4.97 -6.22
N ASP A 358 -24.10 4.98 -5.92
CA ASP A 358 -24.62 5.51 -4.65
C ASP A 358 -24.22 4.65 -3.45
N LYS A 359 -24.17 3.33 -3.61
CA LYS A 359 -23.62 2.42 -2.58
C LYS A 359 -22.16 2.73 -2.29
N LEU A 360 -21.35 2.94 -3.33
CA LEU A 360 -19.92 3.22 -3.19
C LEU A 360 -19.69 4.60 -2.55
N ASP A 361 -20.45 5.61 -2.95
CA ASP A 361 -20.39 6.95 -2.34
C ASP A 361 -20.71 6.90 -0.84
N LYS A 362 -21.73 6.12 -0.45
CA LYS A 362 -22.09 5.92 0.97
C LYS A 362 -20.98 5.21 1.75
N LEU A 363 -20.37 4.18 1.17
CA LEU A 363 -19.26 3.46 1.78
C LEU A 363 -18.09 4.43 2.05
N ILE A 364 -17.65 5.16 1.01
CA ILE A 364 -16.56 6.15 1.10
C ILE A 364 -16.89 7.22 2.14
N LEU A 365 -18.11 7.76 2.11
CA LEU A 365 -18.55 8.79 3.05
C LEU A 365 -18.46 8.30 4.51
N ASN A 366 -18.94 7.10 4.79
CA ASN A 366 -18.92 6.55 6.14
C ASN A 366 -17.50 6.20 6.60
N GLU A 367 -16.63 5.69 5.72
CA GLU A 367 -15.21 5.50 6.04
C GLU A 367 -14.52 6.83 6.35
N MET A 368 -14.76 7.86 5.53
CA MET A 368 -14.19 9.20 5.74
C MET A 368 -14.70 9.85 7.03
N ARG A 369 -15.94 9.58 7.45
CA ARG A 369 -16.45 9.98 8.78
C ARG A 369 -15.71 9.29 9.92
N ASN A 370 -15.47 7.99 9.81
CA ASN A 370 -14.73 7.26 10.84
C ASN A 370 -13.29 7.80 10.97
N ILE A 371 -12.64 8.06 9.84
CA ILE A 371 -11.33 8.71 9.77
C ILE A 371 -11.37 10.12 10.38
N SER A 372 -12.36 10.94 10.01
CA SER A 372 -12.44 12.34 10.45
C SER A 372 -12.59 12.47 11.97
N TRP A 373 -13.29 11.52 12.60
CA TRP A 373 -13.40 11.42 14.06
C TRP A 373 -12.04 11.19 14.74
N VAL A 374 -11.22 10.27 14.22
CA VAL A 374 -9.89 10.03 14.78
C VAL A 374 -9.00 11.27 14.59
N ILE A 375 -9.04 11.89 13.41
CA ILE A 375 -8.25 13.08 13.10
C ILE A 375 -8.64 14.27 13.98
N SER A 376 -9.93 14.51 14.19
CA SER A 376 -10.41 15.63 15.01
C SER A 376 -9.95 15.48 16.46
N LYS A 377 -9.95 14.25 16.98
CA LYS A 377 -9.47 13.91 18.33
C LYS A 377 -7.96 14.08 18.49
N HIS A 378 -7.16 13.60 17.52
CA HIS A 378 -5.70 13.54 17.65
C HIS A 378 -4.95 14.71 17.03
N LYS A 379 -5.61 15.56 16.25
CA LYS A 379 -5.01 16.74 15.59
C LYS A 379 -3.88 16.42 14.63
N MET A 380 -4.00 15.31 13.91
CA MET A 380 -3.04 14.83 12.92
C MET A 380 -3.76 14.02 11.83
N PRO A 381 -3.23 13.91 10.59
CA PRO A 381 -1.93 14.39 10.11
C PRO A 381 -1.91 15.86 9.67
N SER A 382 -0.76 16.52 9.83
CA SER A 382 -0.54 17.94 9.49
C SER A 382 -0.80 18.33 8.03
N ILE A 383 -0.88 17.34 7.12
CA ILE A 383 -1.27 17.55 5.72
C ILE A 383 -2.63 18.24 5.55
N LEU A 384 -3.56 18.06 6.49
CA LEU A 384 -4.89 18.67 6.43
C LEU A 384 -4.90 20.16 6.79
N GLN A 385 -3.85 20.68 7.43
CA GLN A 385 -3.70 22.06 7.94
C GLN A 385 -4.86 22.53 8.85
N ASN A 386 -4.57 23.21 9.97
CA ASN A 386 -5.59 23.80 10.85
C ASN A 386 -6.76 22.85 11.22
N ILE A 387 -6.43 21.65 11.72
CA ILE A 387 -7.41 20.59 11.99
C ILE A 387 -8.43 21.00 13.07
N SER A 388 -9.70 21.09 12.66
CA SER A 388 -10.84 21.42 13.52
C SER A 388 -11.11 20.36 14.61
N ASP A 389 -11.67 20.79 15.75
CA ASP A 389 -12.27 19.88 16.75
C ASP A 389 -13.57 19.25 16.23
N ASN A 390 -14.20 19.86 15.23
CA ASN A 390 -15.41 19.34 14.63
C ASN A 390 -15.09 18.30 13.53
N PRO A 391 -15.47 17.01 13.71
CA PRO A 391 -15.22 15.96 12.73
C PRO A 391 -15.92 16.19 11.38
N GLU A 392 -17.01 16.96 11.32
CA GLU A 392 -17.69 17.28 10.05
C GLU A 392 -16.87 18.26 9.20
N VAL A 393 -16.19 19.23 9.85
CA VAL A 393 -15.27 20.14 9.15
C VAL A 393 -14.06 19.36 8.63
N VAL A 394 -13.55 18.41 9.43
CA VAL A 394 -12.46 17.52 9.00
C VAL A 394 -12.89 16.63 7.85
N LEU A 395 -14.11 16.07 7.89
CA LEU A 395 -14.69 15.29 6.81
C LEU A 395 -14.74 16.08 5.51
N HIS A 396 -15.26 17.31 5.55
CA HIS A 396 -15.30 18.18 4.38
C HIS A 396 -13.90 18.45 3.81
N ASN A 397 -12.91 18.69 4.66
CA ASN A 397 -11.52 18.88 4.22
C ASN A 397 -10.91 17.61 3.60
N LEU A 398 -11.23 16.42 4.14
CA LEU A 398 -10.78 15.13 3.58
C LEU A 398 -11.39 14.88 2.20
N LEU A 399 -12.70 15.07 2.07
CA LEU A 399 -13.40 14.84 0.80
C LEU A 399 -12.86 15.79 -0.29
N ASN A 400 -12.59 17.04 0.06
CA ASN A 400 -11.95 18.00 -0.85
C ASN A 400 -10.51 17.59 -1.21
N LEU A 401 -9.70 17.20 -0.22
CA LEU A 401 -8.31 16.79 -0.45
C LEU A 401 -8.19 15.65 -1.46
N TYR A 402 -9.13 14.71 -1.43
CA TYR A 402 -9.14 13.54 -2.33
C TYR A 402 -10.05 13.67 -3.54
N GLY A 403 -10.67 14.83 -3.75
CA GLY A 403 -11.46 15.11 -4.95
C GLY A 403 -12.80 14.38 -5.04
N TYR A 404 -13.42 14.06 -3.89
CA TYR A 404 -14.75 13.44 -3.83
C TYR A 404 -15.89 14.47 -4.00
N GLN A 405 -15.85 15.26 -5.08
CA GLN A 405 -16.77 16.37 -5.33
C GLN A 405 -18.24 15.91 -5.43
N SER A 406 -18.49 14.73 -6.03
CA SER A 406 -19.84 14.15 -6.11
C SER A 406 -20.47 13.92 -4.74
N ILE A 407 -19.68 13.45 -3.77
CA ILE A 407 -20.12 13.22 -2.40
C ILE A 407 -20.36 14.54 -1.69
N LEU A 408 -19.46 15.52 -1.86
CA LEU A 408 -19.61 16.87 -1.29
C LEU A 408 -20.91 17.54 -1.75
N GLU A 409 -21.19 17.52 -3.05
CA GLU A 409 -22.42 18.10 -3.58
C GLU A 409 -23.67 17.42 -3.03
N LYS A 410 -23.64 16.10 -2.81
CA LYS A 410 -24.76 15.36 -2.20
C LYS A 410 -24.96 15.77 -0.74
N LEU A 411 -23.88 16.01 0.01
CA LEU A 411 -23.94 16.47 1.40
C LEU A 411 -24.53 17.88 1.50
N GLU A 412 -24.12 18.80 0.63
CA GLU A 412 -24.62 20.19 0.60
C GLU A 412 -26.10 20.27 0.19
N LYS A 413 -26.58 19.32 -0.63
CA LYS A 413 -27.96 19.26 -1.11
C LYS A 413 -28.91 18.51 -0.18
N SER A 414 -28.42 17.78 0.82
CA SER A 414 -29.24 17.05 1.79
C SER A 414 -29.57 17.98 2.95
N PRO A 415 -30.83 18.43 3.13
CA PRO A 415 -31.19 19.29 4.27
C PRO A 415 -31.02 18.50 5.56
N SER A 416 -30.35 19.13 6.53
CA SER A 416 -30.16 18.67 7.91
C SER A 416 -31.46 18.42 8.66
#